data_AF-A0A8J3CJY7-F1
#
_entry.id   AF-A0A8J3CJY7-F1
#
_cell.length_a   1.000
_cell.length_b   1.000
_cell.length_c   1.000
_cell.angle_alpha   90.00
_cell.angle_beta   90.00
_cell.angle_gamma   90.00
#
_symmetry.space_group_name_H-M   'P 1'
#
loop_
_entity.id
_entity.type
_entity.pdbx_description
1 polymer ?
#
loop_
_entity_poly.entity_id
_entity_poly.type
_entity_poly.pdbx_seq_one_letter_code
_entity_poly.pdbx_strand_id
1 'polypeptide(L)' 'MLEDVGAGDLTVQLVPADAMAQATVISREVAVLCGQPWFDKTFRQAAPSAMLTWHVAEGAA' A
#
# COMPACT_ATOMS: atom_id res chain seq x y z
N MET A 1 -10.10 1.72 6.33
CA MET A 1 -9.74 0.36 6.77
C MET A 1 -10.89 -0.41 7.38
N LEU A 2 -11.64 0.11 8.36
CA LEU A 2 -12.79 -0.66 8.91
C LEU A 2 -13.83 -0.99 7.83
N GLU A 3 -14.09 -0.04 6.92
CA GLU A 3 -14.97 -0.21 5.77
C GLU A 3 -14.55 -1.38 4.87
N ASP A 4 -13.27 -1.44 4.46
CA ASP A 4 -12.77 -2.45 3.53
C ASP A 4 -12.50 -3.80 4.19
N VAL A 5 -11.94 -3.79 5.40
CA VAL A 5 -11.44 -5.00 6.04
C VAL A 5 -12.52 -5.67 6.89
N GLY A 6 -13.39 -4.92 7.58
CA GLY A 6 -14.46 -5.50 8.41
C GLY A 6 -14.00 -6.70 9.27
N ALA A 7 -14.54 -7.88 8.98
CA ALA A 7 -14.21 -9.15 9.64
C ALA A 7 -12.99 -9.90 9.04
N GLY A 8 -12.38 -9.36 7.98
CA GLY A 8 -11.22 -9.88 7.27
C GLY A 8 -11.47 -10.03 5.75
N ASP A 9 -10.39 -10.17 4.98
CA ASP A 9 -10.42 -10.51 3.55
C ASP A 9 -10.36 -12.03 3.38
N LEU A 10 -11.41 -12.65 2.81
CA LEU A 10 -11.46 -14.10 2.60
C LEU A 10 -10.53 -14.58 1.49
N THR A 11 -10.23 -13.74 0.50
CA THR A 11 -9.35 -14.12 -0.61
C THR A 11 -7.89 -14.14 -0.19
N VAL A 12 -7.49 -13.25 0.72
CA VAL A 12 -6.14 -13.23 1.28
C VAL A 12 -5.84 -14.49 2.09
N GLN A 13 -6.86 -15.14 2.68
CA GLN A 13 -6.70 -16.36 3.46
C GLN A 13 -6.27 -17.58 2.63
N LEU A 14 -6.31 -17.48 1.30
CA LEU A 14 -5.78 -18.52 0.40
C LEU A 14 -4.25 -18.42 0.22
N VAL A 15 -3.62 -17.33 0.67
CA VAL A 15 -2.18 -17.13 0.58
C VAL A 15 -1.52 -17.63 1.88
N PRO A 16 -0.37 -18.35 1.81
CA PRO A 16 0.38 -18.73 3.00
C PRO A 16 0.72 -17.51 3.87
N ALA A 17 0.59 -17.64 5.18
CA ALA A 17 0.78 -16.53 6.12
C ALA A 17 2.22 -15.98 6.15
N ASP A 18 3.19 -16.78 5.72
CA ASP A 18 4.62 -16.45 5.62
C ASP A 18 5.03 -16.00 4.21
N ALA A 19 4.10 -15.93 3.26
CA ALA A 19 4.40 -15.50 1.91
C ALA A 19 4.87 -14.04 1.90
N MET A 20 6.03 -13.80 1.28
CA MET A 20 6.53 -12.46 1.01
C MET A 20 6.22 -12.05 -0.43
N ALA A 21 5.84 -10.79 -0.61
CA ALA A 21 5.55 -10.22 -1.91
C ALA A 21 6.28 -8.89 -2.10
N GLN A 22 6.56 -8.56 -3.36
CA GLN A 22 7.05 -7.26 -3.78
C GLN A 22 6.09 -6.69 -4.82
N ALA A 23 5.73 -5.41 -4.65
CA ALA A 23 4.82 -4.70 -5.54
C ALA A 23 5.40 -3.34 -5.93
N THR A 24 4.94 -2.81 -7.07
CA THR A 24 5.30 -1.48 -7.56
C THR A 24 4.04 -0.73 -7.92
N VAL A 25 3.91 0.49 -7.41
CA VAL A 25 2.82 1.40 -7.77
C VAL A 25 3.28 2.27 -8.94
N ILE A 26 2.49 2.32 -10.00
CA ILE A 26 2.77 3.10 -11.21
C ILE A 26 1.60 4.04 -11.50
N SER A 27 1.89 5.25 -11.98
CA SER A 27 0.87 6.08 -12.63
C SER A 27 0.69 5.61 -14.08
N ARG A 28 -0.56 5.51 -14.53
CA ARG A 28 -0.87 5.14 -15.93
C ARG A 28 -1.06 6.36 -16.82
N GLU A 29 -1.06 7.55 -16.23
CA GLU A 29 -1.24 8.85 -16.90
C GLU A 29 -0.30 9.88 -16.25
N VAL A 30 -0.13 11.04 -16.90
CA VAL A 30 0.62 12.16 -16.32
C VAL A 30 -0.16 12.71 -15.12
N ALA A 31 0.48 12.79 -13.96
CA ALA A 31 -0.19 13.18 -12.72
C ALA A 31 0.79 13.80 -11.74
N VAL A 32 0.29 14.71 -10.90
CA VAL A 32 1.02 15.21 -9.73
C VAL A 32 0.83 14.25 -8.57
N LEU A 33 1.91 13.76 -7.99
CA LEU A 33 1.84 12.85 -6.85
C LEU A 33 1.36 13.60 -5.58
N CYS A 34 0.35 13.08 -4.90
CA CYS A 34 -0.06 13.55 -3.58
C CYS A 34 -0.49 12.39 -2.67
N GLY A 35 -0.32 12.55 -1.35
CA GLY A 35 -0.79 11.60 -0.34
C GLY A 35 0.26 10.64 0.21
N GLN A 36 1.56 10.94 0.09
CA GLN A 36 2.61 10.08 0.67
C GLN A 36 2.41 9.83 2.17
N PRO A 37 2.09 10.84 3.01
CA PRO A 37 1.88 10.61 4.44
C PRO A 37 0.70 9.69 4.73
N TRP A 38 -0.34 9.75 3.91
CA TRP A 38 -1.51 8.89 4.05
C TRP A 38 -1.17 7.44 3.68
N PHE A 39 -0.47 7.25 2.56
CA PHE A 39 -0.04 5.93 2.09
C PHE A 39 0.89 5.26 3.11
N ASP A 40 1.87 5.99 3.63
CA ASP A 40 2.76 5.53 4.70
C ASP A 40 1.99 5.10 5.96
N LYS A 41 1.02 5.90 6.39
CA LYS A 41 0.18 5.59 7.56
C LYS A 41 -0.65 4.34 7.33
N THR A 42 -1.22 4.18 6.14
CA THR A 42 -1.99 2.99 5.76
C THR A 42 -1.12 1.73 5.86
N PHE A 43 0.08 1.71 5.28
CA PHE A 43 0.95 0.54 5.39
C PHE A 43 1.44 0.30 6.82
N ARG A 44 1.76 1.36 7.59
CA ARG A 44 2.11 1.19 9.01
C ARG A 44 0.99 0.54 9.84
N GLN A 45 -0.27 0.77 9.48
CA GLN A 45 -1.42 0.17 10.17
C GLN A 45 -1.74 -1.25 9.68
N ALA A 46 -1.70 -1.48 8.37
CA ALA A 46 -2.10 -2.77 7.77
C ALA A 46 -0.97 -3.80 7.71
N ALA A 47 0.26 -3.38 7.47
CA ALA A 47 1.43 -4.23 7.30
C ALA A 47 2.68 -3.56 7.92
N PRO A 48 2.82 -3.55 9.27
CA PRO A 48 3.89 -2.82 9.95
C PRO A 48 5.31 -3.22 9.56
N SER A 49 5.49 -4.44 9.04
CA SER A 49 6.77 -4.97 8.55
C SER A 49 7.07 -4.62 7.08
N ALA A 50 6.13 -3.98 6.36
CA ALA A 50 6.32 -3.60 4.97
C ALA A 50 7.37 -2.48 4.85
N MET A 51 8.24 -2.62 3.84
CA MET A 51 9.20 -1.58 3.47
C MET A 51 8.69 -0.81 2.26
N LEU A 52 8.58 0.50 2.39
CA LEU A 52 8.19 1.40 1.31
C LEU A 52 9.42 2.11 0.74
N THR A 53 9.53 2.13 -0.58
CA THR A 53 10.55 2.90 -1.31
C THR A 53 9.85 3.88 -2.24
N TRP A 54 10.00 5.17 -1.97
CA TRP A 54 9.44 6.23 -2.80
C TRP A 54 10.45 6.63 -3.89
N HIS A 55 10.02 6.52 -5.15
CA HIS A 55 10.83 6.91 -6.31
C HIS A 55 10.56 8.34 -6.79
N VAL A 56 9.50 8.96 -6.27
CA VAL A 56 9.01 10.30 -6.63
C VAL A 56 8.57 10.97 -5.34
N ALA A 57 8.85 12.27 -5.17
CA ALA A 57 8.42 13.05 -4.01
C ALA A 57 6.99 13.57 -4.19
N GLU A 58 6.27 13.76 -3.08
CA GLU A 58 4.98 14.47 -3.10
C GLU A 58 5.13 15.85 -3.76
N GLY A 59 4.17 16.20 -4.62
CA GLY A 59 4.15 17.43 -5.41
C GLY A 59 4.93 17.37 -6.73
N ALA A 60 5.65 16.27 -7.02
CA ALA A 60 6.26 16.08 -8.32
C ALA A 60 5.19 15.82 -9.41
N ALA A 61 5.39 16.40 -10.59
CA ALA A 61 4.52 16.32 -11.76
C ALA A 61 5.02 15.32 -12.81
#